data_AF-A0A6J2X9V6-F1
#
_entry.id   AF-A0A6J2X9V6-F1
#
_cell.length_a   1.000
_cell.length_b   1.000
_cell.length_c   1.000
_cell.angle_alpha   90.00
_cell.angle_beta   90.00
_cell.angle_gamma   90.00
#
_symmetry.space_group_name_H-M   'P 1'
#
loop_
_entity.id
_entity.type
_entity.pdbx_description
1 polymer ?
#
loop_
_entity_poly.entity_id
_entity_poly.type
_entity_poly.pdbx_seq_one_letter_code
_entity_poly.pdbx_strand_id
1 'polypeptide(L)'
;MFYKNTSFLNERNTIFMRRYTSCYTNNVRVLMDLFNFSESKAEAYVRKHKKLFHKETSQIVDSYHFCKKIGYTNRDILKYSNLLIPPYIQHVQHFKSLEETGCNPIHPKLLSNPKLYMKRPISVFKVLKFLKAEINVADQFLQYINLPIEKPKELDKRKNILDDMLWTDIHKRILDEWLKARLDASDEDIIKLFRIHKMIKNKSFRVIEENIQLAESLGLDSRKILKCGYLLNNYPEYPKTVLRDFPNLAGLDMRAAMKTNPKLMMINPKNILKIYGLLKEHGISDEHIRKKHQIFTMNVDTIRCRLLEIKRHPELRSISDYINILHLIVHQKKINSRLSFMQELKLKCGSFQIFQNMEDKFFEDYIKEGKDVNLKADLIRFLSILFKKDKKEVSKIIYAHPCCQCVPFIDMEDTYNYLIKKGYTNESIFKAMYILLYPKSKIDEAIKTILLDPDADFYDLTQKQVLNLALYHMEKKHHFTGNGIWATTPPEDIVLE
;
A
#
# COMPACT_ATOMS: atom_id res chain seq x y z
N MET A 1 7.80 -63.03 -13.43
CA MET A 1 7.01 -63.22 -14.67
C MET A 1 5.60 -62.71 -14.39
N PHE A 2 4.90 -61.90 -15.18
CA PHE A 2 5.16 -61.08 -16.37
C PHE A 2 3.95 -60.11 -16.45
N TYR A 3 4.22 -58.80 -16.47
CA TYR A 3 3.62 -57.76 -17.31
C TYR A 3 2.10 -57.59 -17.61
N LYS A 4 1.73 -56.28 -17.57
CA LYS A 4 0.88 -55.46 -18.49
C LYS A 4 -0.64 -55.50 -18.30
N ASN A 5 -1.25 -54.35 -17.92
CA ASN A 5 -1.82 -53.29 -18.79
C ASN A 5 -3.06 -53.79 -19.59
N THR A 6 -4.21 -53.11 -19.65
CA THR A 6 -4.38 -51.67 -19.88
C THR A 6 -5.85 -51.24 -19.69
N SER A 7 -6.04 -50.01 -19.17
CA SER A 7 -7.03 -48.97 -19.55
C SER A 7 -8.34 -49.36 -20.25
N PHE A 8 -9.47 -48.81 -19.77
CA PHE A 8 -10.10 -47.60 -20.33
C PHE A 8 -11.33 -47.20 -19.47
N LEU A 9 -11.56 -45.89 -19.36
CA LEU A 9 -12.77 -45.24 -18.82
C LEU A 9 -12.84 -44.99 -17.30
N ASN A 10 -11.88 -44.21 -16.81
CA ASN A 10 -12.04 -43.36 -15.62
C ASN A 10 -11.58 -41.96 -16.04
N GLU A 11 -12.47 -40.96 -16.13
CA GLU A 11 -12.14 -39.49 -16.07
C GLU A 11 -13.26 -38.50 -16.44
N ARG A 12 -14.50 -38.91 -16.80
CA ARG A 12 -15.46 -37.93 -17.37
C ARG A 12 -16.45 -37.23 -16.43
N ASN A 13 -16.58 -37.60 -15.15
CA ASN A 13 -17.69 -37.07 -14.34
C ASN A 13 -17.30 -36.31 -13.04
N THR A 14 -16.02 -36.01 -12.81
CA THR A 14 -15.55 -35.35 -11.57
C THR A 14 -15.22 -33.84 -11.71
N ILE A 15 -15.65 -33.17 -12.79
CA ILE A 15 -15.28 -31.76 -13.06
C ILE A 15 -16.46 -30.76 -12.94
N PHE A 16 -17.70 -31.19 -12.74
CA PHE A 16 -18.86 -30.28 -12.91
C PHE A 16 -19.29 -29.42 -11.71
N MET A 17 -18.58 -29.47 -10.57
CA MET A 17 -18.92 -28.69 -9.37
C MET A 17 -17.70 -27.98 -8.76
N ARG A 18 -16.94 -27.23 -9.58
CA ARG A 18 -16.05 -26.20 -9.03
C ARG A 18 -16.88 -24.99 -8.63
N ARG A 19 -17.04 -24.81 -7.31
CA ARG A 19 -17.60 -23.62 -6.63
C ARG A 19 -17.38 -22.34 -7.46
N TYR A 20 -18.45 -21.79 -8.01
CA TYR A 20 -18.40 -20.51 -8.68
C TYR A 20 -17.94 -19.43 -7.69
N THR A 21 -16.93 -18.65 -8.07
CA THR A 21 -16.52 -17.47 -7.30
C THR A 21 -17.67 -16.44 -7.31
N SER A 22 -17.78 -15.58 -6.30
CA SER A 22 -18.77 -14.49 -6.30
C SER A 22 -18.70 -13.63 -7.56
N CYS A 23 -17.49 -13.43 -8.11
CA CYS A 23 -17.29 -12.73 -9.38
C CYS A 23 -17.94 -13.44 -10.58
N TYR A 24 -17.89 -14.78 -10.68
CA TYR A 24 -18.51 -15.49 -11.79
C TYR A 24 -20.01 -15.24 -11.83
N THR A 25 -20.70 -15.47 -10.71
CA THR A 25 -22.15 -15.33 -10.62
C THR A 25 -22.58 -13.89 -10.87
N ASN A 26 -21.85 -12.92 -10.32
CA ASN A 26 -22.11 -11.50 -10.58
C ASN A 26 -21.87 -11.11 -12.04
N ASN A 27 -20.84 -11.67 -12.68
CA ASN A 27 -20.56 -11.40 -14.09
C ASN A 27 -21.61 -12.03 -15.01
N VAL A 28 -22.13 -13.22 -14.69
CA VAL A 28 -23.25 -13.82 -15.42
C VAL A 28 -24.47 -12.91 -15.35
N ARG A 29 -24.87 -12.47 -14.16
CA ARG A 29 -26.01 -11.54 -13.97
C ARG A 29 -25.84 -10.24 -14.74
N VAL A 30 -24.68 -9.59 -14.62
CA VAL A 30 -24.44 -8.34 -15.36
C VAL A 30 -24.48 -8.55 -16.87
N LEU A 31 -24.02 -9.69 -17.39
CA LEU A 31 -24.14 -9.96 -18.83
C LEU A 31 -25.58 -10.25 -19.26
N MET A 32 -26.40 -10.83 -18.38
CA MET A 32 -27.85 -10.94 -18.62
C MET A 32 -28.46 -9.56 -18.79
N ASP A 33 -28.17 -8.64 -17.86
CA ASP A 33 -28.72 -7.28 -17.86
C ASP A 33 -28.22 -6.44 -19.05
N LEU A 34 -26.92 -6.49 -19.36
CA LEU A 34 -26.33 -5.65 -20.41
C LEU A 34 -26.71 -6.10 -21.83
N PHE A 35 -26.89 -7.39 -22.04
CA PHE A 35 -27.11 -7.98 -23.38
C PHE A 35 -28.47 -8.65 -23.56
N ASN A 36 -29.36 -8.58 -22.56
CA ASN A 36 -30.64 -9.29 -22.52
C ASN A 36 -30.47 -10.81 -22.79
N PHE A 37 -29.47 -11.41 -22.15
CA PHE A 37 -29.24 -12.86 -22.25
C PHE A 37 -30.12 -13.63 -21.25
N SER A 38 -30.61 -14.80 -21.68
CA SER A 38 -31.03 -15.85 -20.73
C SER A 38 -29.82 -16.31 -19.91
N GLU A 39 -30.04 -16.76 -18.67
CA GLU A 39 -28.97 -17.25 -17.78
C GLU A 39 -28.05 -18.27 -18.45
N SER A 40 -28.59 -19.32 -19.08
CA SER A 40 -27.82 -20.35 -19.79
C SER A 40 -26.88 -19.78 -20.86
N LYS A 41 -27.33 -18.77 -21.61
CA LYS A 41 -26.55 -18.08 -22.65
C LYS A 41 -25.43 -17.22 -22.05
N ALA A 42 -25.72 -16.52 -20.96
CA ALA A 42 -24.72 -15.73 -20.24
C ALA A 42 -23.63 -16.64 -19.63
N GLU A 43 -24.03 -17.76 -18.99
CA GLU A 43 -23.09 -18.75 -18.49
C GLU A 43 -22.22 -19.34 -19.60
N ALA A 44 -22.82 -19.73 -20.73
CA ALA A 44 -22.09 -20.26 -21.88
C ALA A 44 -21.08 -19.25 -22.43
N TYR A 45 -21.46 -17.97 -22.50
CA TYR A 45 -20.57 -16.89 -22.93
C TYR A 45 -19.37 -16.71 -21.99
N VAL A 46 -19.62 -16.67 -20.67
CA VAL A 46 -18.57 -16.55 -19.66
C VAL A 46 -17.65 -17.77 -19.69
N ARG A 47 -18.20 -19.00 -19.83
CA ARG A 47 -17.43 -20.24 -19.96
C ARG A 47 -16.55 -20.26 -21.22
N LYS A 48 -17.07 -19.77 -22.35
CA LYS A 48 -16.31 -19.60 -23.60
C LYS A 48 -15.15 -18.61 -23.43
N HIS A 49 -15.36 -17.54 -22.65
CA HIS A 49 -14.39 -16.48 -22.43
C HIS A 49 -13.87 -16.48 -20.99
N LYS A 50 -13.12 -17.53 -20.62
CA LYS A 50 -12.62 -17.79 -19.25
C LYS A 50 -11.98 -16.60 -18.53
N LYS A 51 -11.41 -15.63 -19.27
CA LYS A 51 -10.85 -14.38 -18.68
C LYS A 51 -11.90 -13.53 -17.96
N LEU A 52 -13.18 -13.73 -18.23
CA LEU A 52 -14.29 -13.06 -17.54
C LEU A 52 -14.62 -13.70 -16.18
N PHE A 53 -14.10 -14.88 -15.84
CA PHE A 53 -14.43 -15.55 -14.57
C PHE A 53 -14.02 -14.75 -13.33
N HIS A 54 -12.84 -14.13 -13.40
CA HIS A 54 -12.22 -13.45 -12.26
C HIS A 54 -12.17 -11.93 -12.45
N LYS A 55 -12.77 -11.42 -13.54
CA LYS A 55 -12.79 -9.98 -13.79
C LYS A 55 -13.76 -9.32 -12.81
N GLU A 56 -13.38 -8.16 -12.29
CA GLU A 56 -14.26 -7.34 -11.47
C GLU A 56 -15.47 -6.88 -12.29
N THR A 57 -16.67 -7.11 -11.75
CA THR A 57 -17.94 -6.84 -12.44
C THR A 57 -18.08 -5.38 -12.86
N SER A 58 -17.66 -4.44 -12.00
CA SER A 58 -17.66 -3.00 -12.29
C SER A 58 -16.86 -2.64 -13.55
N GLN A 59 -15.74 -3.34 -13.80
CA GLN A 59 -14.91 -3.09 -14.97
C GLN A 59 -15.53 -3.61 -16.27
N ILE A 60 -16.38 -4.64 -16.21
CA ILE A 60 -17.13 -5.12 -17.37
C ILE A 60 -18.16 -4.06 -17.77
N VAL A 61 -18.89 -3.54 -16.79
CA VAL A 61 -19.87 -2.46 -16.96
C VAL A 61 -19.21 -1.21 -17.54
N ASP A 62 -18.11 -0.74 -16.93
CA ASP A 62 -17.37 0.43 -17.40
C ASP A 62 -16.89 0.26 -18.86
N SER A 63 -16.41 -0.94 -19.23
CA SER A 63 -15.93 -1.23 -20.60
C SER A 63 -17.09 -1.30 -21.60
N TYR A 64 -18.22 -1.90 -21.22
CA TYR A 64 -19.42 -1.93 -22.03
C TYR A 64 -19.94 -0.51 -22.33
N HIS A 65 -20.10 0.33 -21.30
CA HIS A 65 -20.56 1.70 -21.48
C HIS A 65 -19.60 2.53 -22.34
N PHE A 66 -18.29 2.34 -22.19
CA PHE A 66 -17.32 2.95 -23.09
C PHE A 66 -17.54 2.51 -24.55
N CYS A 67 -17.69 1.21 -24.81
CA CYS A 67 -17.97 0.69 -26.16
C CYS A 67 -19.28 1.25 -26.74
N LYS A 68 -20.34 1.37 -25.94
CA LYS A 68 -21.60 1.99 -26.36
C LYS A 68 -21.41 3.47 -26.68
N LYS A 69 -20.66 4.21 -25.86
CA LYS A 69 -20.38 5.64 -26.05
C LYS A 69 -19.65 5.93 -27.36
N ILE A 70 -18.74 5.05 -27.78
CA ILE A 70 -18.03 5.19 -29.08
C ILE A 70 -18.81 4.61 -30.27
N GLY A 71 -20.07 4.24 -30.08
CA GLY A 71 -20.98 3.83 -31.17
C GLY A 71 -21.03 2.34 -31.48
N TYR A 72 -20.40 1.46 -30.69
CA TYR A 72 -20.45 0.02 -30.96
C TYR A 72 -21.80 -0.60 -30.60
N THR A 73 -22.22 -1.56 -31.42
CA THR A 73 -23.45 -2.33 -31.17
C THR A 73 -23.18 -3.50 -30.22
N ASN A 74 -24.24 -4.05 -29.62
CA ASN A 74 -24.13 -5.25 -28.78
C ASN A 74 -23.57 -6.44 -29.59
N ARG A 75 -23.91 -6.52 -30.88
CA ARG A 75 -23.37 -7.53 -31.79
C ARG A 75 -21.85 -7.41 -31.94
N ASP A 76 -21.32 -6.20 -32.05
CA ASP A 76 -19.88 -5.96 -32.16
C ASP A 76 -19.14 -6.37 -30.89
N ILE A 77 -19.67 -5.96 -29.73
CA ILE A 77 -19.07 -6.25 -28.43
C ILE A 77 -19.04 -7.76 -28.17
N LEU A 78 -20.12 -8.46 -28.50
CA LEU A 78 -20.21 -9.91 -28.33
C LEU A 78 -19.29 -10.67 -29.29
N LYS A 79 -19.18 -10.20 -30.55
CA LYS A 79 -18.27 -10.77 -31.56
C LYS A 79 -16.80 -10.60 -31.15
N TYR A 80 -16.46 -9.47 -30.53
CA TYR A 80 -15.11 -9.14 -30.11
C TYR A 80 -15.01 -9.06 -28.58
N SER A 81 -15.11 -10.21 -27.91
CA SER A 81 -15.11 -10.33 -26.44
C SER A 81 -13.94 -9.64 -25.73
N ASN A 82 -12.80 -9.46 -26.41
CA ASN A 82 -11.65 -8.72 -25.89
C ASN A 82 -11.94 -7.22 -25.66
N LEU A 83 -13.09 -6.69 -26.08
CA LEU A 83 -13.57 -5.36 -25.71
C LEU A 83 -14.09 -5.28 -24.26
N LEU A 84 -14.40 -6.42 -23.64
CA LEU A 84 -14.86 -6.49 -22.24
C LEU A 84 -13.76 -6.95 -21.27
N ILE A 85 -12.59 -7.39 -21.77
CA ILE A 85 -11.59 -8.07 -20.93
C ILE A 85 -10.59 -7.08 -20.31
N PRO A 86 -9.94 -6.18 -21.06
CA PRO A 86 -9.12 -5.12 -20.46
C PRO A 86 -9.97 -4.14 -19.62
N PRO A 87 -9.35 -3.39 -18.69
CA PRO A 87 -10.01 -2.24 -18.08
C PRO A 87 -10.33 -1.15 -19.11
N TYR A 88 -11.47 -0.46 -18.96
CA TYR A 88 -11.92 0.58 -19.90
C TYR A 88 -10.88 1.66 -20.16
N ILE A 89 -10.05 2.00 -19.17
CA ILE A 89 -8.97 3.00 -19.29
C ILE A 89 -7.96 2.60 -20.36
N GLN A 90 -7.67 1.29 -20.51
CA GLN A 90 -6.81 0.80 -21.59
C GLN A 90 -7.51 0.96 -22.95
N HIS A 91 -8.83 0.79 -23.03
CA HIS A 91 -9.59 1.04 -24.24
C HIS A 91 -9.60 2.53 -24.62
N VAL A 92 -9.81 3.44 -23.66
CA VAL A 92 -9.70 4.90 -23.88
C VAL A 92 -8.33 5.26 -24.43
N GLN A 93 -7.27 4.72 -23.83
CA GLN A 93 -5.90 4.92 -24.27
C GLN A 93 -5.67 4.48 -25.71
N HIS A 94 -6.06 3.26 -26.04
CA HIS A 94 -5.86 2.69 -27.37
C HIS A 94 -6.75 3.34 -28.41
N PHE A 95 -7.97 3.72 -28.04
CA PHE A 95 -8.86 4.48 -28.90
C PHE A 95 -8.21 5.81 -29.29
N LYS A 96 -7.69 6.57 -28.32
CA LYS A 96 -6.99 7.83 -28.60
C LYS A 96 -5.78 7.63 -29.52
N SER A 97 -4.95 6.60 -29.29
CA SER A 97 -3.79 6.30 -30.14
C SER A 97 -4.18 5.89 -31.58
N LEU A 98 -5.27 5.14 -31.75
CA LEU A 98 -5.76 4.74 -33.07
C LEU A 98 -6.37 5.92 -33.84
N GLU A 99 -7.07 6.80 -33.13
CA GLU A 99 -7.59 8.05 -33.70
C GLU A 99 -6.44 8.96 -34.15
N GLU A 100 -5.38 9.08 -33.33
CA GLU A 100 -4.15 9.82 -33.68
C GLU A 100 -3.43 9.26 -34.91
N THR A 101 -3.67 8.00 -35.25
CA THR A 101 -3.14 7.36 -36.47
C THR A 101 -3.91 7.76 -37.73
N GLY A 102 -5.11 8.35 -37.58
CA GLY A 102 -6.04 8.63 -38.67
C GLY A 102 -7.07 7.50 -38.91
N CYS A 103 -7.19 6.53 -38.01
CA CYS A 103 -8.24 5.51 -38.11
C CYS A 103 -9.59 6.12 -37.69
N ASN A 104 -10.42 6.50 -38.65
CA ASN A 104 -11.77 7.04 -38.37
C ASN A 104 -12.78 6.57 -39.44
N PRO A 105 -13.85 5.82 -39.07
CA PRO A 105 -14.16 5.33 -37.72
C PRO A 105 -13.25 4.17 -37.29
N ILE A 106 -13.03 4.02 -35.97
CA ILE A 106 -12.24 2.90 -35.43
C ILE A 106 -13.07 1.62 -35.44
N HIS A 107 -12.59 0.59 -36.12
CA HIS A 107 -13.30 -0.68 -36.22
C HIS A 107 -13.22 -1.51 -34.90
N PRO A 108 -14.31 -2.17 -34.44
CA PRO A 108 -14.31 -2.97 -33.20
C PRO A 108 -13.22 -4.04 -33.12
N LYS A 109 -12.98 -4.75 -34.24
CA LYS A 109 -11.87 -5.73 -34.39
C LYS A 109 -10.51 -5.13 -34.03
N LEU A 110 -10.24 -3.90 -34.47
CA LEU A 110 -8.96 -3.22 -34.26
C LEU A 110 -8.79 -2.87 -32.77
N LEU A 111 -9.80 -2.25 -32.16
CA LEU A 111 -9.78 -1.87 -30.74
C LEU A 111 -9.82 -3.07 -29.78
N SER A 112 -10.30 -4.22 -30.24
CA SER A 112 -10.29 -5.45 -29.45
C SER A 112 -8.88 -6.05 -29.30
N ASN A 113 -7.96 -5.75 -30.22
CA ASN A 113 -6.60 -6.29 -30.22
C ASN A 113 -5.54 -5.23 -30.65
N PRO A 114 -5.50 -4.05 -30.01
CA PRO A 114 -4.71 -2.92 -30.50
C PRO A 114 -3.21 -3.22 -30.49
N LYS A 115 -2.72 -3.92 -29.45
CA LYS A 115 -1.31 -4.33 -29.33
C LYS A 115 -0.84 -5.27 -30.44
N LEU A 116 -1.75 -6.07 -31.01
CA LEU A 116 -1.42 -6.95 -32.13
C LEU A 116 -1.19 -6.12 -33.39
N TYR A 117 -2.09 -5.18 -33.67
CA TYR A 117 -2.04 -4.34 -34.87
C TYR A 117 -0.94 -3.27 -34.78
N MET A 118 -0.74 -2.64 -33.64
CA MET A 118 0.33 -1.66 -33.43
C MET A 118 1.74 -2.23 -33.61
N LYS A 119 1.89 -3.57 -33.56
CA LYS A 119 3.15 -4.27 -33.88
C LYS A 119 3.27 -4.69 -35.35
N ARG A 120 2.42 -4.18 -36.22
CA ARG A 120 2.43 -4.46 -37.66
C ARG A 120 2.82 -3.20 -38.46
N PRO A 121 3.30 -3.39 -39.70
CA PRO A 121 3.49 -2.29 -40.64
C PRO A 121 2.18 -1.54 -40.92
N ILE A 122 2.28 -0.25 -41.25
CA ILE A 122 1.13 0.59 -41.62
C ILE A 122 0.41 0.06 -42.87
N SER A 123 1.14 -0.56 -43.80
CA SER A 123 0.58 -1.21 -44.99
C SER A 123 -0.50 -2.25 -44.63
N VAL A 124 -0.36 -2.97 -43.50
CA VAL A 124 -1.36 -3.91 -43.02
C VAL A 124 -2.66 -3.21 -42.62
N PHE A 125 -2.59 -2.01 -42.02
CA PHE A 125 -3.78 -1.22 -41.68
C PHE A 125 -4.53 -0.79 -42.95
N LYS A 126 -3.79 -0.44 -44.01
CA LYS A 126 -4.34 -0.04 -45.30
C LYS A 126 -4.98 -1.23 -46.04
N VAL A 127 -4.29 -2.36 -46.10
CA VAL A 127 -4.80 -3.60 -46.72
C VAL A 127 -6.08 -4.08 -46.03
N LEU A 128 -6.12 -4.02 -44.69
CA LEU A 128 -7.31 -4.39 -43.91
C LEU A 128 -8.41 -3.31 -43.92
N LYS A 129 -8.23 -2.21 -44.67
CA LYS A 129 -9.16 -1.08 -44.77
C LYS A 129 -9.49 -0.42 -43.42
N PHE A 130 -8.58 -0.52 -42.45
CA PHE A 130 -8.67 0.23 -41.19
C PHE A 130 -8.16 1.66 -41.34
N LEU A 131 -7.29 1.88 -42.32
CA LEU A 131 -6.72 3.18 -42.66
C LEU A 131 -6.90 3.41 -44.17
N LYS A 132 -7.25 4.63 -44.57
CA LYS A 132 -7.36 4.98 -45.99
C LYS A 132 -5.97 5.03 -46.64
N ALA A 133 -5.89 4.71 -47.93
CA ALA A 133 -4.61 4.56 -48.63
C ALA A 133 -3.82 5.87 -48.71
N GLU A 134 -4.53 6.99 -48.82
CA GLU A 134 -4.03 8.36 -48.91
C GLU A 134 -3.34 8.86 -47.63
N ILE A 135 -3.73 8.34 -46.46
CA ILE A 135 -3.26 8.86 -45.17
C ILE A 135 -1.76 8.58 -44.96
N ASN A 136 -1.03 9.62 -44.54
CA ASN A 136 0.32 9.54 -44.00
C ASN A 136 0.26 9.55 -42.47
N VAL A 137 0.63 8.44 -41.84
CA VAL A 137 0.54 8.25 -40.38
C VAL A 137 1.48 9.19 -39.62
N ALA A 138 2.68 9.46 -40.15
CA ALA A 138 3.62 10.37 -39.48
C ALA A 138 3.05 11.79 -39.43
N ASP A 139 2.48 12.26 -40.53
CA ASP A 139 1.88 13.59 -40.62
C ASP A 139 0.63 13.68 -39.73
N GLN A 140 -0.17 12.60 -39.64
CA GLN A 140 -1.29 12.53 -38.72
C GLN A 140 -0.84 12.67 -37.26
N PHE A 141 0.21 11.97 -36.82
CA PHE A 141 0.70 12.10 -35.46
C PHE A 141 1.16 13.53 -35.13
N LEU A 142 1.82 14.21 -36.07
CA LEU A 142 2.27 15.59 -35.88
C LEU A 142 1.09 16.57 -35.67
N GLN A 143 -0.09 16.29 -36.23
CA GLN A 143 -1.28 17.13 -36.02
C GLN A 143 -1.79 17.14 -34.56
N TYR A 144 -1.44 16.13 -33.77
CA TYR A 144 -1.88 16.01 -32.38
C TYR A 144 -0.86 16.54 -31.37
N ILE A 145 0.21 17.18 -31.85
CA ILE A 145 1.27 17.73 -31.04
C ILE A 145 1.18 19.26 -31.10
N ASN A 146 1.04 19.90 -29.93
CA ASN A 146 0.84 21.34 -29.81
C ASN A 146 2.13 22.17 -30.01
N LEU A 147 3.28 21.51 -30.17
CA LEU A 147 4.59 22.15 -30.32
C LEU A 147 5.16 21.76 -31.70
N PRO A 148 5.50 22.73 -32.57
CA PRO A 148 6.08 22.41 -33.86
C PRO A 148 7.47 21.79 -33.63
N ILE A 149 7.59 20.50 -33.91
CA ILE A 149 8.85 19.80 -33.97
C ILE A 149 9.22 19.58 -35.43
N GLU A 150 10.52 19.65 -35.73
CA GLU A 150 10.98 19.18 -37.02
C GLU A 150 10.70 17.68 -37.13
N LYS A 151 10.11 17.27 -38.25
CA LYS A 151 9.87 15.86 -38.52
C LYS A 151 11.21 15.14 -38.52
N PRO A 152 11.36 14.01 -37.78
CA PRO A 152 12.60 13.24 -37.81
C PRO A 152 13.00 12.94 -39.25
N LYS A 153 14.27 13.18 -39.62
CA LYS A 153 14.76 13.06 -41.01
C LYS A 153 14.46 11.69 -41.61
N GLU A 154 14.45 10.62 -40.80
CA GLU A 154 14.16 9.27 -41.26
C GLU A 154 12.68 9.04 -41.59
N LEU A 155 11.80 9.93 -41.14
CA LEU A 155 10.37 9.93 -41.47
C LEU A 155 10.05 10.83 -42.68
N ASP A 156 11.02 11.58 -43.21
CA ASP A 156 10.86 12.40 -44.43
C ASP A 156 11.02 11.58 -45.73
N LYS A 157 10.82 10.26 -45.63
CA LYS A 157 10.94 9.32 -46.74
C LYS A 157 9.66 9.30 -47.58
N ARG A 158 9.79 8.79 -48.82
CA ARG A 158 8.64 8.50 -49.70
C ARG A 158 7.62 7.64 -48.94
N LYS A 159 6.34 7.95 -49.12
CA LYS A 159 5.19 7.32 -48.44
C LYS A 159 5.23 5.78 -48.42
N ASN A 160 5.63 5.15 -49.53
CA ASN A 160 5.70 3.68 -49.61
C ASN A 160 6.69 3.08 -48.60
N ILE A 161 7.80 3.77 -48.31
CA ILE A 161 8.80 3.32 -47.34
C ILE A 161 8.29 3.48 -45.90
N LEU A 162 7.51 4.53 -45.64
CA LEU A 162 6.86 4.73 -44.34
C LEU A 162 5.79 3.67 -44.08
N ASP A 163 5.07 3.24 -45.12
CA ASP A 163 4.02 2.24 -44.99
C ASP A 163 4.56 0.85 -44.55
N ASP A 164 5.82 0.55 -44.86
CA ASP A 164 6.49 -0.68 -44.45
C ASP A 164 7.05 -0.62 -43.00
N MET A 165 7.12 0.56 -42.40
CA MET A 165 7.54 0.72 -41.01
C MET A 165 6.46 0.27 -40.03
N LEU A 166 6.88 -0.28 -38.88
CA LEU A 166 5.97 -0.61 -37.79
C LEU A 166 5.35 0.66 -37.20
N TRP A 167 4.06 0.59 -36.89
CA TRP A 167 3.34 1.67 -36.20
C TRP A 167 4.08 2.15 -34.94
N THR A 168 4.57 1.23 -34.11
CA THR A 168 5.30 1.56 -32.87
C THR A 168 6.58 2.33 -33.12
N ASP A 169 7.25 2.11 -34.25
CA ASP A 169 8.54 2.74 -34.54
C ASP A 169 8.34 4.17 -35.00
N ILE A 170 7.34 4.41 -35.86
CA ILE A 170 6.95 5.76 -36.26
C ILE A 170 6.51 6.55 -35.02
N HIS A 171 5.58 5.98 -34.23
CA HIS A 171 5.07 6.62 -33.02
C HIS A 171 6.20 6.95 -32.03
N LYS A 172 7.10 5.99 -31.75
CA LYS A 172 8.21 6.18 -30.80
C LYS A 172 9.15 7.30 -31.27
N ARG A 173 9.50 7.36 -32.55
CA ARG A 173 10.42 8.38 -33.08
C ARG A 173 9.87 9.79 -32.92
N ILE A 174 8.59 9.98 -33.25
CA ILE A 174 7.93 11.28 -33.06
C ILE A 174 7.81 11.60 -31.57
N LEU A 175 7.48 10.61 -30.73
CA LEU A 175 7.38 10.80 -29.29
C LEU A 175 8.72 11.17 -28.65
N ASP A 176 9.82 10.60 -29.12
CA ASP A 176 11.18 10.87 -28.65
C ASP A 176 11.53 12.35 -28.86
N GLU A 177 11.44 12.84 -30.11
CA GLU A 177 11.72 14.24 -30.45
C GLU A 177 10.75 15.20 -29.77
N TRP A 178 9.47 14.86 -29.73
CA TRP A 178 8.48 15.67 -29.05
C TRP A 178 8.78 15.82 -27.56
N LEU A 179 9.11 14.74 -26.86
CA LEU A 179 9.40 14.81 -25.42
C LEU A 179 10.68 15.59 -25.12
N LYS A 180 11.71 15.50 -25.97
CA LYS A 180 12.92 16.34 -25.85
C LYS A 180 12.55 17.81 -25.90
N ALA A 181 11.81 18.22 -26.92
CA ALA A 181 11.39 19.60 -27.09
C ALA A 181 10.40 20.05 -25.99
N ARG A 182 9.43 19.21 -25.63
CA ARG A 182 8.35 19.54 -24.68
C ARG A 182 8.82 19.66 -23.23
N LEU A 183 9.85 18.92 -22.85
CA LEU A 183 10.37 18.87 -21.47
C LEU A 183 11.78 19.46 -21.35
N ASP A 184 12.32 20.07 -22.40
CA ASP A 184 13.72 20.56 -22.43
C ASP A 184 14.70 19.48 -21.95
N ALA A 185 14.58 18.29 -22.55
CA ALA A 185 15.25 17.07 -22.11
C ALA A 185 16.36 16.66 -23.08
N SER A 186 17.47 16.12 -22.55
CA SER A 186 18.53 15.54 -23.36
C SER A 186 18.16 14.15 -23.90
N ASP A 187 18.92 13.66 -24.88
CA ASP A 187 18.81 12.27 -25.36
C ASP A 187 18.95 11.25 -24.22
N GLU A 188 19.89 11.47 -23.30
CA GLU A 188 20.13 10.60 -22.16
C GLU A 188 18.93 10.54 -21.21
N ASP A 189 18.28 11.69 -20.97
CA ASP A 189 17.08 11.77 -20.14
C ASP A 189 15.95 10.94 -20.72
N ILE A 190 15.72 11.03 -22.03
CA ILE A 190 14.66 10.27 -22.71
C ILE A 190 14.97 8.77 -22.78
N ILE A 191 16.23 8.40 -23.05
CA ILE A 191 16.67 6.99 -22.99
C ILE A 191 16.41 6.42 -21.59
N LYS A 192 16.79 7.16 -20.54
CA LYS A 192 16.56 6.76 -19.15
C LYS A 192 15.07 6.68 -18.82
N LEU A 193 14.27 7.65 -19.28
CA LEU A 193 12.82 7.67 -19.12
C LEU A 193 12.17 6.41 -19.70
N PHE A 194 12.47 6.05 -20.95
CA PHE A 194 11.90 4.86 -21.58
C PHE A 194 12.46 3.54 -21.02
N ARG A 195 13.69 3.53 -20.49
CA ARG A 195 14.26 2.37 -19.80
C ARG A 195 13.51 2.06 -18.50
N ILE A 196 13.26 3.09 -17.68
CA ILE A 196 12.58 2.96 -16.38
C ILE A 196 11.06 2.78 -16.59
N HIS A 197 10.47 3.56 -17.49
CA HIS A 197 9.02 3.65 -17.71
C HIS A 197 8.64 3.18 -19.12
N LYS A 198 8.86 1.89 -19.39
CA LYS A 198 8.72 1.23 -20.71
C LYS A 198 7.35 1.38 -21.39
N MET A 199 6.30 1.72 -20.64
CA MET A 199 4.93 1.80 -21.16
C MET A 199 4.62 3.14 -21.84
N ILE A 200 5.38 4.21 -21.53
CA ILE A 200 5.15 5.56 -22.08
C ILE A 200 5.22 5.55 -23.62
N LYS A 201 6.14 4.78 -24.20
CA LYS A 201 6.31 4.68 -25.67
C LYS A 201 5.07 4.19 -26.44
N ASN A 202 4.09 3.60 -25.76
CA ASN A 202 2.86 3.10 -26.36
C ASN A 202 1.63 3.96 -25.98
N LYS A 203 1.86 5.13 -25.38
CA LYS A 203 0.82 6.06 -24.96
C LYS A 203 0.61 7.11 -26.04
N SER A 204 -0.65 7.41 -26.31
CA SER A 204 -1.12 8.51 -27.16
C SER A 204 -0.52 9.85 -26.71
N PHE A 205 -0.20 10.68 -27.69
CA PHE A 205 0.37 12.01 -27.48
C PHE A 205 -0.53 12.86 -26.60
N ARG A 206 -1.85 12.85 -26.88
CA ARG A 206 -2.85 13.60 -26.08
C ARG A 206 -2.86 13.20 -24.63
N VAL A 207 -2.76 11.90 -24.32
CA VAL A 207 -2.74 11.44 -22.92
C VAL A 207 -1.48 11.90 -22.20
N ILE A 208 -0.34 11.86 -22.88
CA ILE A 208 0.93 12.33 -22.29
C ILE A 208 0.86 13.84 -22.07
N GLU A 209 0.41 14.61 -23.06
CA GLU A 209 0.30 16.08 -22.97
C GLU A 209 -0.67 16.49 -21.85
N GLU A 210 -1.85 15.86 -21.76
CA GLU A 210 -2.78 16.11 -20.67
C GLU A 210 -2.14 15.86 -19.29
N ASN A 211 -1.33 14.81 -19.15
CA ASN A 211 -0.62 14.54 -17.90
C ASN A 211 0.49 15.58 -17.61
N ILE A 212 1.20 16.07 -18.63
CA ILE A 212 2.21 17.13 -18.49
C ILE A 212 1.52 18.43 -18.04
N GLN A 213 0.46 18.85 -18.73
CA GLN A 213 -0.30 20.06 -18.38
C GLN A 213 -0.87 19.99 -16.97
N LEU A 214 -1.39 18.82 -16.55
CA LEU A 214 -1.86 18.64 -15.19
C LEU A 214 -0.73 18.78 -14.17
N ALA A 215 0.44 18.19 -14.44
CA ALA A 215 1.60 18.32 -13.57
C ALA A 215 2.09 19.77 -13.47
N GLU A 216 2.17 20.49 -14.59
CA GLU A 216 2.52 21.91 -14.65
C GLU A 216 1.51 22.77 -13.89
N SER A 217 0.21 22.49 -14.02
CA SER A 217 -0.84 23.20 -13.27
C SER A 217 -0.74 23.02 -11.75
N LEU A 218 -0.04 21.97 -11.29
CA LEU A 218 0.26 21.71 -9.89
C LEU A 218 1.62 22.32 -9.46
N GLY A 219 2.33 22.97 -10.38
CA GLY A 219 3.62 23.61 -10.15
C GLY A 219 4.80 22.65 -10.18
N LEU A 220 4.73 21.55 -10.95
CA LEU A 220 5.88 20.70 -11.26
C LEU A 220 6.57 21.22 -12.51
N ASP A 221 7.88 21.42 -12.44
CA ASP A 221 8.70 21.76 -13.60
C ASP A 221 9.07 20.51 -14.44
N SER A 222 9.59 20.74 -15.64
CA SER A 222 9.97 19.67 -16.59
C SER A 222 10.97 18.68 -15.99
N ARG A 223 11.96 19.16 -15.23
CA ARG A 223 12.96 18.31 -14.56
C ARG A 223 12.31 17.38 -13.54
N LYS A 224 11.35 17.87 -12.76
CA LYS A 224 10.58 17.08 -11.79
C LYS A 224 9.69 16.07 -12.50
N ILE A 225 9.07 16.46 -13.62
CA ILE A 225 8.25 15.56 -14.46
C ILE A 225 9.11 14.42 -15.01
N LEU A 226 10.31 14.70 -15.54
CA LEU A 226 11.25 13.67 -16.00
C LEU A 226 11.66 12.71 -14.87
N LYS A 227 12.00 13.26 -13.69
CA LYS A 227 12.29 12.45 -12.49
C LYS A 227 11.11 11.60 -12.04
N CYS A 228 9.88 12.08 -12.28
CA CYS A 228 8.62 11.41 -11.99
C CYS A 228 7.97 10.86 -13.26
N GLY A 229 8.74 10.28 -14.18
CA GLY A 229 8.25 9.85 -15.50
C GLY A 229 7.03 8.91 -15.48
N TYR A 230 6.77 8.22 -14.37
CA TYR A 230 5.54 7.44 -14.17
C TYR A 230 4.25 8.27 -14.36
N LEU A 231 4.30 9.60 -14.16
CA LEU A 231 3.18 10.52 -14.36
C LEU A 231 2.69 10.52 -15.81
N LEU A 232 3.61 10.39 -16.77
CA LEU A 232 3.27 10.38 -18.21
C LEU A 232 2.46 9.14 -18.61
N ASN A 233 2.51 8.08 -17.79
CA ASN A 233 1.75 6.85 -18.01
C ASN A 233 0.36 6.87 -17.34
N ASN A 234 0.05 7.91 -16.56
CA ASN A 234 -1.17 8.02 -15.77
C ASN A 234 -2.44 8.16 -16.64
N TYR A 235 -3.60 7.94 -16.05
CA TYR A 235 -4.88 8.29 -16.66
C TYR A 235 -5.30 9.70 -16.22
N PRO A 236 -5.35 10.71 -17.11
CA PRO A 236 -5.54 12.11 -16.74
C PRO A 236 -6.82 12.39 -15.94
N GLU A 237 -7.87 11.60 -16.13
CA GLU A 237 -9.13 11.79 -15.39
C GLU A 237 -9.02 11.43 -13.91
N TYR A 238 -8.05 10.60 -13.50
CA TYR A 238 -7.83 10.30 -12.08
C TYR A 238 -7.48 11.54 -11.27
N PRO A 239 -6.36 12.24 -11.52
CA PRO A 239 -6.02 13.44 -10.76
C PRO A 239 -7.08 14.54 -10.92
N LYS A 240 -7.70 14.70 -12.10
CA LYS A 240 -8.83 15.64 -12.29
C LYS A 240 -10.01 15.32 -11.35
N THR A 241 -10.41 14.05 -11.30
CA THR A 241 -11.48 13.57 -10.40
C THR A 241 -11.10 13.75 -8.95
N VAL A 242 -9.86 13.44 -8.56
CA VAL A 242 -9.40 13.64 -7.19
C VAL A 242 -9.44 15.11 -6.78
N LEU A 243 -8.96 16.02 -7.63
CA LEU A 243 -8.98 17.46 -7.35
C LEU A 243 -10.40 18.04 -7.30
N ARG A 244 -11.33 17.49 -8.09
CA ARG A 244 -12.74 17.90 -8.11
C ARG A 244 -13.52 17.36 -6.91
N ASP A 245 -13.44 16.06 -6.67
CA ASP A 245 -14.30 15.35 -5.72
C ASP A 245 -13.69 15.28 -4.31
N PHE A 246 -12.35 15.41 -4.20
CA PHE A 246 -11.61 15.38 -2.94
C PHE A 246 -10.59 16.54 -2.83
N PRO A 247 -10.99 17.82 -3.02
CA PRO A 247 -10.06 18.94 -2.93
C PRO A 247 -9.41 19.03 -1.54
N ASN A 248 -10.14 18.66 -0.50
CA ASN A 248 -9.65 18.52 0.87
C ASN A 248 -9.90 17.09 1.37
N LEU A 249 -8.83 16.37 1.72
CA LEU A 249 -8.89 14.99 2.22
C LEU A 249 -8.25 14.91 3.61
N ALA A 250 -9.04 14.64 4.65
CA ALA A 250 -8.55 14.63 6.05
C ALA A 250 -7.89 15.96 6.50
N GLY A 251 -8.36 17.10 5.98
CA GLY A 251 -7.76 18.42 6.21
C GLY A 251 -6.49 18.69 5.39
N LEU A 252 -6.16 17.82 4.43
CA LEU A 252 -5.06 18.00 3.49
C LEU A 252 -5.56 18.64 2.20
N ASP A 253 -4.96 19.76 1.79
CA ASP A 253 -5.13 20.28 0.44
C ASP A 253 -4.47 19.33 -0.57
N MET A 254 -5.29 18.68 -1.40
CA MET A 254 -4.82 17.69 -2.37
C MET A 254 -3.96 18.30 -3.47
N ARG A 255 -4.13 19.58 -3.82
CA ARG A 255 -3.27 20.27 -4.80
C ARG A 255 -1.86 20.41 -4.25
N ALA A 256 -1.73 20.94 -3.03
CA ALA A 256 -0.45 21.05 -2.35
C ALA A 256 0.19 19.67 -2.09
N ALA A 257 -0.62 18.67 -1.71
CA ALA A 257 -0.14 17.33 -1.46
C ALA A 257 0.41 16.65 -2.72
N MET A 258 -0.27 16.79 -3.87
CA MET A 258 0.19 16.24 -5.15
C MET A 258 1.49 16.92 -5.61
N LYS A 259 1.65 18.23 -5.37
CA LYS A 259 2.91 18.93 -5.66
C LYS A 259 4.09 18.32 -4.89
N THR A 260 3.92 18.11 -3.58
CA THR A 260 4.95 17.57 -2.70
C THR A 260 5.19 16.07 -2.94
N ASN A 261 4.12 15.31 -3.21
CA ASN A 261 4.15 13.89 -3.50
C ASN A 261 3.38 13.55 -4.79
N PRO A 262 4.02 13.65 -5.97
CA PRO A 262 3.36 13.47 -7.27
C PRO A 262 2.72 12.10 -7.49
N LYS A 263 3.14 11.07 -6.74
CA LYS A 263 2.53 9.74 -6.80
C LYS A 263 1.05 9.75 -6.44
N LEU A 264 0.58 10.75 -5.70
CA LEU A 264 -0.85 10.93 -5.40
C LEU A 264 -1.70 11.18 -6.66
N MET A 265 -1.11 11.72 -7.74
CA MET A 265 -1.81 11.91 -9.01
C MET A 265 -2.24 10.58 -9.64
N MET A 266 -1.60 9.47 -9.28
CA MET A 266 -1.88 8.14 -9.85
C MET A 266 -3.02 7.39 -9.14
N ILE A 267 -3.58 7.96 -8.07
CA ILE A 267 -4.54 7.25 -7.24
C ILE A 267 -5.88 7.11 -7.98
N ASN A 268 -6.43 5.90 -7.99
CA ASN A 268 -7.81 5.69 -8.42
C ASN A 268 -8.77 6.33 -7.40
N PRO A 269 -9.62 7.29 -7.78
CA PRO A 269 -10.58 7.93 -6.87
C PRO A 269 -11.45 6.93 -6.08
N LYS A 270 -11.86 5.82 -6.71
CA LYS A 270 -12.66 4.76 -6.05
C LYS A 270 -11.90 4.11 -4.87
N ASN A 271 -10.56 4.10 -4.90
CA ASN A 271 -9.75 3.53 -3.83
C ASN A 271 -9.59 4.51 -2.65
N ILE A 272 -9.65 5.83 -2.87
CA ILE A 272 -9.54 6.82 -1.79
C ILE A 272 -10.61 6.57 -0.74
N LEU A 273 -11.87 6.45 -1.17
CA LEU A 273 -13.00 6.18 -0.28
C LEU A 273 -12.84 4.87 0.51
N LYS A 274 -12.41 3.80 -0.16
CA LYS A 274 -12.17 2.50 0.48
C LYS A 274 -11.06 2.56 1.53
N ILE A 275 -9.95 3.23 1.22
CA ILE A 275 -8.84 3.41 2.16
C ILE A 275 -9.31 4.27 3.33
N TYR A 276 -9.93 5.41 3.05
CA TYR A 276 -10.39 6.33 4.10
C TYR A 276 -11.38 5.66 5.05
N GLY A 277 -12.39 4.95 4.52
CA GLY A 277 -13.33 4.16 5.31
C GLY A 277 -12.63 3.12 6.20
N LEU A 278 -11.71 2.34 5.62
CA LEU A 278 -10.92 1.35 6.37
C LEU A 278 -10.11 1.98 7.53
N LEU A 279 -9.51 3.14 7.30
CA LEU A 279 -8.76 3.86 8.34
C LEU A 279 -9.69 4.36 9.46
N LYS A 280 -10.89 4.82 9.12
CA LYS A 280 -11.91 5.27 10.09
C LYS A 280 -12.49 4.12 10.91
N GLU A 281 -12.75 2.98 10.29
CA GLU A 281 -13.15 1.74 10.99
C GLU A 281 -12.12 1.32 12.05
N HIS A 282 -10.85 1.66 11.84
CA HIS A 282 -9.76 1.39 12.79
C HIS A 282 -9.48 2.55 13.77
N GLY A 283 -10.37 3.56 13.85
CA GLY A 283 -10.23 4.67 14.79
C GLY A 283 -9.11 5.65 14.47
N ILE A 284 -8.60 5.67 13.24
CA ILE A 284 -7.46 6.52 12.87
C ILE A 284 -7.95 7.96 12.60
N SER A 285 -7.45 8.90 13.39
CA SER A 285 -7.80 10.32 13.29
C SER A 285 -7.31 10.97 11.99
N ASP A 286 -8.01 12.02 11.53
CA ASP A 286 -7.59 12.76 10.33
C ASP A 286 -6.22 13.42 10.47
N GLU A 287 -5.83 13.80 11.68
CA GLU A 287 -4.50 14.34 11.96
C GLU A 287 -3.39 13.33 11.61
N HIS A 288 -3.58 12.06 12.00
CA HIS A 288 -2.63 11.01 11.65
C HIS A 288 -2.58 10.74 10.15
N ILE A 289 -3.75 10.71 9.50
CA ILE A 289 -3.88 10.53 8.04
C ILE A 289 -3.16 11.66 7.31
N ARG A 290 -3.36 12.92 7.72
CA ARG A 290 -2.72 14.10 7.14
C ARG A 290 -1.19 14.01 7.21
N LYS A 291 -0.64 13.62 8.37
CA LYS A 291 0.81 13.43 8.56
C LYS A 291 1.39 12.28 7.71
N LYS A 292 0.57 11.31 7.29
CA LYS A 292 0.99 10.13 6.51
C LYS A 292 0.09 9.87 5.29
N HIS A 293 -0.18 10.93 4.52
CA HIS A 293 -1.03 10.89 3.33
C HIS A 293 -0.52 9.96 2.20
N GLN A 294 0.72 9.51 2.27
CA GLN A 294 1.28 8.49 1.36
C GLN A 294 0.51 7.17 1.40
N ILE A 295 -0.25 6.92 2.48
CA ILE A 295 -1.10 5.74 2.64
C ILE A 295 -2.07 5.54 1.46
N PHE A 296 -2.56 6.63 0.86
CA PHE A 296 -3.49 6.56 -0.27
C PHE A 296 -2.87 6.02 -1.56
N THR A 297 -1.53 5.92 -1.63
CA THR A 297 -0.83 5.32 -2.77
C THR A 297 -0.70 3.79 -2.68
N MET A 298 -1.15 3.20 -1.57
CA MET A 298 -1.09 1.76 -1.32
C MET A 298 -2.38 1.05 -1.74
N ASN A 299 -2.30 -0.27 -1.93
CA ASN A 299 -3.48 -1.09 -2.17
C ASN A 299 -4.28 -1.27 -0.85
N VAL A 300 -5.60 -1.16 -0.91
CA VAL A 300 -6.54 -1.34 0.22
C VAL A 300 -6.30 -2.66 0.94
N ASP A 301 -6.14 -3.76 0.20
CA ASP A 301 -5.94 -5.09 0.78
C ASP A 301 -4.59 -5.19 1.47
N THR A 302 -3.56 -4.54 0.92
CA THR A 302 -2.26 -4.44 1.60
C THR A 302 -2.41 -3.69 2.93
N ILE A 303 -3.11 -2.57 2.97
CA ILE A 303 -3.33 -1.82 4.22
C ILE A 303 -4.06 -2.70 5.24
N ARG A 304 -5.10 -3.42 4.82
CA ARG A 304 -5.86 -4.34 5.67
C ARG A 304 -4.97 -5.45 6.24
N CYS A 305 -4.17 -6.13 5.40
CA CYS A 305 -3.25 -7.17 5.87
C CYS A 305 -2.24 -6.61 6.87
N ARG A 306 -1.65 -5.44 6.58
CA ARG A 306 -0.67 -4.81 7.47
C ARG A 306 -1.24 -4.41 8.82
N LEU A 307 -2.47 -3.89 8.85
CA LEU A 307 -3.19 -3.60 10.10
C LEU A 307 -3.38 -4.85 10.95
N LEU A 308 -3.77 -5.97 10.32
CA LEU A 308 -3.94 -7.25 11.02
C LEU A 308 -2.61 -7.80 11.54
N GLU A 309 -1.54 -7.71 10.76
CA GLU A 309 -0.20 -8.17 11.16
C GLU A 309 0.34 -7.36 12.34
N ILE A 310 0.21 -6.03 12.33
CA ILE A 310 0.61 -5.16 13.45
C ILE A 310 -0.11 -5.58 14.74
N LYS A 311 -1.42 -5.88 14.66
CA LYS A 311 -2.20 -6.32 15.82
C LYS A 311 -1.84 -7.72 16.33
N ARG A 312 -1.25 -8.57 15.47
CA ARG A 312 -0.85 -9.95 15.82
C ARG A 312 0.51 -10.01 16.51
N HIS A 313 1.44 -9.13 16.15
CA HIS A 313 2.77 -9.09 16.76
C HIS A 313 2.71 -8.36 18.11
N PRO A 314 2.98 -9.04 19.25
CA PRO A 314 2.84 -8.43 20.57
C PRO A 314 3.66 -7.14 20.74
N GLU A 315 4.89 -7.13 20.24
CA GLU A 315 5.80 -5.99 20.31
C GLU A 315 5.29 -4.81 19.49
N LEU A 316 4.77 -5.06 18.27
CA LEU A 316 4.20 -3.99 17.45
C LEU A 316 2.85 -3.52 17.96
N ARG A 317 2.06 -4.41 18.55
CA ARG A 317 0.74 -4.09 19.11
C ARG A 317 0.88 -3.13 20.27
N SER A 318 1.71 -3.45 21.28
CA SER A 318 1.94 -2.58 22.43
C SER A 318 2.46 -1.21 21.97
N ILE A 319 3.35 -1.19 20.99
CA ILE A 319 3.92 0.04 20.45
C ILE A 319 2.91 0.86 19.60
N SER A 320 1.94 0.20 18.95
CA SER A 320 1.05 0.83 17.96
C SER A 320 0.11 1.89 18.54
N ASP A 321 -0.21 1.80 19.83
CA ASP A 321 -1.04 2.79 20.51
C ASP A 321 -0.29 4.09 20.80
N TYR A 322 1.04 4.03 20.83
CA TYR A 322 1.92 5.16 21.18
C TYR A 322 2.63 5.76 19.95
N ILE A 323 2.66 5.04 18.83
CA ILE A 323 3.23 5.45 17.53
C ILE A 323 2.11 5.77 16.53
N ASN A 324 2.41 6.62 15.54
CA ASN A 324 1.53 6.74 14.39
C ASN A 324 1.46 5.40 13.63
N ILE A 325 0.38 4.63 13.83
CA ILE A 325 0.17 3.33 13.19
C ILE A 325 0.32 3.36 11.66
N LEU A 326 0.01 4.48 11.01
CA LEU A 326 0.18 4.63 9.56
C LEU A 326 1.66 4.60 9.15
N HIS A 327 2.56 5.07 10.02
CA HIS A 327 3.99 4.94 9.80
C HIS A 327 4.40 3.46 9.76
N LEU A 328 3.88 2.66 10.69
CA LEU A 328 4.13 1.22 10.74
C LEU A 328 3.63 0.53 9.47
N ILE A 329 2.44 0.90 9.01
CA ILE A 329 1.87 0.36 7.77
C ILE A 329 2.71 0.73 6.56
N VAL A 330 3.11 1.99 6.39
CA VAL A 330 3.85 2.42 5.18
C VAL A 330 5.23 1.75 5.12
N HIS A 331 5.91 1.63 6.27
CA HIS A 331 7.31 1.18 6.35
C HIS A 331 7.49 -0.25 6.88
N GLN A 332 6.42 -1.04 6.87
CA GLN A 332 6.37 -2.38 7.47
C GLN A 332 7.56 -3.28 7.15
N LYS A 333 8.01 -3.35 5.88
CA LYS A 333 9.14 -4.22 5.49
C LYS A 333 10.40 -3.94 6.32
N LYS A 334 10.70 -2.66 6.53
CA LYS A 334 11.87 -2.21 7.28
C LYS A 334 11.69 -2.49 8.77
N ILE A 335 10.49 -2.24 9.28
CA ILE A 335 10.13 -2.53 10.69
C ILE A 335 10.24 -4.02 10.99
N ASN A 336 9.69 -4.89 10.14
CA ASN A 336 9.79 -6.33 10.30
C ASN A 336 11.25 -6.80 10.24
N SER A 337 12.05 -6.27 9.31
CA SER A 337 13.48 -6.59 9.24
C SER A 337 14.22 -6.21 10.53
N ARG A 338 13.93 -5.03 11.09
CA ARG A 338 14.52 -4.60 12.36
C ARG A 338 14.06 -5.44 13.53
N LEU A 339 12.76 -5.75 13.58
CA LEU A 339 12.17 -6.60 14.62
C LEU A 339 12.77 -8.00 14.60
N SER A 340 12.85 -8.65 13.44
CA SER A 340 13.47 -9.97 13.29
C SER A 340 14.94 -9.96 13.73
N PHE A 341 15.69 -8.93 13.35
CA PHE A 341 17.09 -8.79 13.76
C PHE A 341 17.24 -8.60 15.29
N MET A 342 16.37 -7.80 15.92
CA MET A 342 16.34 -7.66 17.38
C MET A 342 15.99 -8.98 18.08
N GLN A 343 15.05 -9.75 17.53
CA GLN A 343 14.66 -11.06 18.04
C GLN A 343 15.80 -12.09 17.93
N GLU A 344 16.57 -12.07 16.84
CA GLU A 344 17.76 -12.91 16.67
C GLU A 344 18.82 -12.61 17.74
N LEU A 345 18.99 -11.34 18.10
CA LEU A 345 19.88 -10.90 19.18
C LEU A 345 19.25 -11.06 20.59
N LYS A 346 18.03 -11.58 20.69
CA LYS A 346 17.26 -11.74 21.93
C LYS A 346 17.08 -10.44 22.73
N LEU A 347 17.08 -9.28 22.04
CA LEU A 347 16.79 -7.98 22.63
C LEU A 347 15.28 -7.84 22.82
N LYS A 348 14.84 -7.60 24.06
CA LYS A 348 13.41 -7.47 24.41
C LYS A 348 12.92 -6.03 24.45
N CYS A 349 13.80 -5.08 24.74
CA CYS A 349 13.50 -3.65 24.79
C CYS A 349 13.54 -3.06 23.38
N GLY A 350 12.34 -2.81 22.83
CA GLY A 350 12.14 -2.18 21.52
C GLY A 350 11.57 -0.77 21.65
N SER A 351 12.45 0.23 21.70
CA SER A 351 12.06 1.64 21.75
C SER A 351 11.29 2.08 20.50
N PHE A 352 10.31 2.97 20.67
CA PHE A 352 9.47 3.46 19.57
C PHE A 352 10.28 4.13 18.45
N GLN A 353 11.32 4.89 18.80
CA GLN A 353 12.16 5.62 17.85
C GLN A 353 12.99 4.70 16.97
N ILE A 354 13.31 3.49 17.44
CA ILE A 354 14.01 2.48 16.64
C ILE A 354 13.15 2.07 15.44
N PHE A 355 11.84 2.03 15.60
CA PHE A 355 10.91 1.69 14.52
C PHE A 355 10.47 2.92 13.71
N GLN A 356 10.50 4.13 14.29
CA GLN A 356 10.12 5.36 13.59
C GLN A 356 11.23 5.98 12.75
N ASN A 357 12.49 5.87 13.20
CA ASN A 357 13.60 6.51 12.51
C ASN A 357 13.93 5.71 11.25
N MET A 358 13.91 6.35 10.09
CA MET A 358 14.14 5.67 8.81
C MET A 358 15.62 5.57 8.44
N GLU A 359 16.52 6.14 9.22
CA GLU A 359 17.96 6.05 9.03
C GLU A 359 18.49 4.73 9.61
N ASP A 360 19.32 4.03 8.84
CA ASP A 360 19.87 2.73 9.27
C ASP A 360 21.01 2.89 10.27
N LYS A 361 21.80 3.96 10.13
CA LYS A 361 22.87 4.29 11.08
C LYS A 361 22.36 4.37 12.52
N PHE A 362 21.21 5.02 12.75
CA PHE A 362 20.62 5.11 14.08
C PHE A 362 20.27 3.73 14.66
N PHE A 363 19.76 2.82 13.83
CA PHE A 363 19.46 1.45 14.26
C PHE A 363 20.75 0.66 14.52
N GLU A 364 21.74 0.76 13.63
CA GLU A 364 23.02 0.09 13.79
C GLU A 364 23.77 0.55 15.04
N ASP A 365 23.75 1.85 15.34
CA ASP A 365 24.38 2.40 16.54
C ASP A 365 23.69 1.87 17.81
N TYR A 366 22.35 1.82 17.83
CA TYR A 366 21.59 1.20 18.93
C TYR A 366 21.96 -0.28 19.12
N ILE A 367 22.05 -1.04 18.04
CA ILE A 367 22.42 -2.45 18.08
C ILE A 367 23.87 -2.63 18.56
N LYS A 368 24.81 -1.80 18.08
CA LYS A 368 26.24 -1.88 18.45
C LYS A 368 26.47 -1.61 19.93
N GLU A 369 25.66 -0.75 20.54
CA GLU A 369 25.70 -0.57 22.00
C GLU A 369 25.36 -1.87 22.74
N GLY A 370 24.57 -2.77 22.13
CA GLY A 370 24.25 -4.09 22.67
C GLY A 370 23.42 -4.06 23.96
N LYS A 371 22.95 -2.89 24.38
CA LYS A 371 22.19 -2.70 25.60
C LYS A 371 20.72 -2.99 25.33
N ASP A 372 20.16 -3.97 26.05
CA ASP A 372 18.73 -4.28 26.02
C ASP A 372 17.93 -3.28 26.87
N VAL A 373 17.89 -2.00 26.44
CA VAL A 373 17.28 -0.90 27.18
C VAL A 373 16.40 -0.01 26.32
N ASN A 374 15.27 0.42 26.86
CA ASN A 374 14.41 1.40 26.21
C ASN A 374 15.04 2.79 26.25
N LEU A 375 14.83 3.59 25.20
CA LEU A 375 15.22 4.99 25.15
C LEU A 375 14.41 5.79 26.16
N LYS A 376 15.11 6.66 26.89
CA LYS A 376 14.56 7.54 27.93
C LYS A 376 13.31 8.30 27.48
N ALA A 377 13.36 8.90 26.30
CA ALA A 377 12.25 9.68 25.74
C ALA A 377 11.00 8.82 25.44
N ASP A 378 11.21 7.57 25.01
CA ASP A 378 10.13 6.66 24.66
C ASP A 378 9.47 6.08 25.91
N LEU A 379 10.25 5.76 26.95
CA LEU A 379 9.73 5.38 28.26
C LEU A 379 8.84 6.46 28.88
N ILE A 380 9.30 7.72 28.90
CA ILE A 380 8.47 8.83 29.41
C ILE A 380 7.19 8.95 28.59
N ARG A 381 7.29 8.88 27.26
CA ARG A 381 6.14 9.00 26.37
C ARG A 381 5.13 7.89 26.61
N PHE A 382 5.58 6.65 26.71
CA PHE A 382 4.76 5.47 27.02
C PHE A 382 3.99 5.69 28.33
N LEU A 383 4.70 5.96 29.43
CA LEU A 383 4.09 6.13 30.75
C LEU A 383 3.18 7.37 30.83
N SER A 384 3.56 8.48 30.18
CA SER A 384 2.73 9.69 30.11
C SER A 384 1.39 9.44 29.43
N ILE A 385 1.37 8.66 28.34
CA ILE A 385 0.14 8.28 27.65
C ILE A 385 -0.65 7.28 28.51
N LEU A 386 0.02 6.25 29.05
CA LEU A 386 -0.59 5.22 29.89
C LEU A 386 -1.34 5.83 31.09
N PHE A 387 -0.71 6.77 31.80
CA PHE A 387 -1.29 7.42 32.98
C PHE A 387 -2.09 8.68 32.69
N LYS A 388 -2.05 9.21 31.45
CA LYS A 388 -2.60 10.52 31.07
C LYS A 388 -2.06 11.67 31.94
N LYS A 389 -0.74 11.69 32.17
CA LYS A 389 -0.03 12.68 33.00
C LYS A 389 1.01 13.43 32.20
N ASP A 390 1.45 14.59 32.70
CA ASP A 390 2.50 15.37 32.06
C ASP A 390 3.84 14.62 32.05
N LYS A 391 4.62 14.83 30.98
CA LYS A 391 5.91 14.17 30.80
C LYS A 391 6.91 14.54 31.91
N LYS A 392 6.86 15.76 32.44
CA LYS A 392 7.77 16.20 33.51
C LYS A 392 7.44 15.51 34.83
N GLU A 393 6.17 15.31 35.14
CA GLU A 393 5.75 14.57 36.34
C GLU A 393 6.21 13.12 36.30
N VAL A 394 5.96 12.45 35.17
CA VAL A 394 6.39 11.07 34.93
C VAL A 394 7.91 10.94 35.04
N SER A 395 8.64 11.85 34.40
CA SER A 395 10.10 11.85 34.39
C SER A 395 10.72 12.00 35.79
N LYS A 396 10.13 12.83 36.65
CA LYS A 396 10.60 13.02 38.03
C LYS A 396 10.50 11.74 38.86
N ILE A 397 9.45 10.96 38.64
CA ILE A 397 9.23 9.70 39.36
C ILE A 397 10.13 8.62 38.75
N ILE A 398 9.94 8.28 37.47
CA ILE A 398 10.51 7.06 36.90
C ILE A 398 12.05 6.98 36.97
N TYR A 399 12.75 8.12 36.86
CA TYR A 399 14.21 8.15 36.84
C TYR A 399 14.90 8.03 38.19
N ALA A 400 14.15 8.06 39.31
CA ALA A 400 14.73 7.68 40.59
C ALA A 400 14.97 6.17 40.71
N HIS A 401 14.42 5.35 39.80
CA HIS A 401 14.71 3.91 39.75
C HIS A 401 15.91 3.61 38.82
N PRO A 402 17.00 2.97 39.31
CA PRO A 402 18.24 2.74 38.55
C PRO A 402 18.04 1.95 37.25
N CYS A 403 17.09 1.00 37.27
CA CYS A 403 16.88 0.04 36.19
C CYS A 403 15.62 0.32 35.34
N CYS A 404 15.08 1.54 35.39
CA CYS A 404 13.80 1.89 34.75
C CYS A 404 13.73 1.65 33.24
N GLN A 405 14.87 1.62 32.55
CA GLN A 405 14.95 1.44 31.10
C GLN A 405 15.00 -0.02 30.67
N CYS A 406 15.26 -0.96 31.58
CA CYS A 406 15.64 -2.34 31.25
C CYS A 406 14.45 -3.31 31.19
N VAL A 407 13.22 -2.80 31.32
CA VAL A 407 12.00 -3.61 31.31
C VAL A 407 11.25 -3.33 30.01
N PRO A 408 10.89 -4.35 29.20
CA PRO A 408 10.12 -4.18 27.97
C PRO A 408 8.77 -3.48 28.20
N PHE A 409 8.33 -2.65 27.25
CA PHE A 409 7.02 -1.98 27.35
C PHE A 409 5.85 -2.96 27.45
N ILE A 410 5.96 -4.11 26.77
CA ILE A 410 4.93 -5.15 26.83
C ILE A 410 4.75 -5.66 28.26
N ASP A 411 5.84 -5.88 29.00
CA ASP A 411 5.80 -6.37 30.38
C ASP A 411 5.23 -5.31 31.33
N MET A 412 5.60 -4.04 31.15
CA MET A 412 5.03 -2.92 31.92
C MET A 412 3.52 -2.78 31.71
N GLU A 413 3.07 -2.82 30.45
CA GLU A 413 1.65 -2.73 30.08
C GLU A 413 0.86 -3.92 30.62
N ASP A 414 1.46 -5.09 30.55
CA ASP A 414 0.91 -6.32 31.11
C ASP A 414 0.71 -6.21 32.62
N THR A 415 1.73 -5.76 33.36
CA THR A 415 1.64 -5.53 34.81
C THR A 415 0.61 -4.46 35.15
N TYR A 416 0.56 -3.38 34.39
CA TYR A 416 -0.48 -2.34 34.55
C TYR A 416 -1.89 -2.92 34.42
N ASN A 417 -2.16 -3.65 33.33
CA ASN A 417 -3.46 -4.27 33.08
C ASN A 417 -3.85 -5.29 34.16
N TYR A 418 -2.87 -6.03 34.68
CA TYR A 418 -3.07 -6.95 35.80
C TYR A 418 -3.53 -6.21 37.06
N LEU A 419 -2.87 -5.10 37.43
CA LEU A 419 -3.23 -4.30 38.60
C LEU A 419 -4.61 -3.65 38.44
N ILE A 420 -4.93 -3.10 37.27
CA ILE A 420 -6.27 -2.58 36.97
C ILE A 420 -7.33 -3.67 37.16
N LYS A 421 -7.08 -4.89 36.65
CA LYS A 421 -8.00 -6.03 36.80
C LYS A 421 -8.18 -6.46 38.26
N LYS A 422 -7.17 -6.26 39.12
CA LYS A 422 -7.24 -6.49 40.56
C LYS A 422 -7.93 -5.36 41.33
N GLY A 423 -8.41 -4.31 40.66
CA GLY A 423 -9.16 -3.21 41.27
C GLY A 423 -8.31 -2.03 41.73
N TYR A 424 -7.02 -1.99 41.40
CA TYR A 424 -6.18 -0.83 41.68
C TYR A 424 -6.55 0.33 40.76
N THR A 425 -6.61 1.54 41.33
CA THR A 425 -6.90 2.76 40.55
C THR A 425 -5.66 3.23 39.80
N ASN A 426 -5.85 3.86 38.63
CA ASN A 426 -4.76 4.45 37.84
C ASN A 426 -3.87 5.41 38.66
N GLU A 427 -4.48 6.21 39.55
CA GLU A 427 -3.77 7.15 40.42
C GLU A 427 -2.93 6.44 41.51
N SER A 428 -3.43 5.32 42.07
CA SER A 428 -2.66 4.53 43.03
C SER A 428 -1.42 3.89 42.39
N ILE A 429 -1.57 3.35 41.17
CA ILE A 429 -0.48 2.76 40.40
C ILE A 429 0.54 3.84 40.00
N PHE A 430 0.07 5.02 39.58
CA PHE A 430 0.96 6.15 39.27
C PHE A 430 1.81 6.58 40.47
N LYS A 431 1.22 6.62 41.68
CA LYS A 431 1.95 6.93 42.92
C LYS A 431 2.96 5.85 43.34
N ALA A 432 2.77 4.62 42.85
CA ALA A 432 3.66 3.48 43.06
C ALA A 432 4.29 3.01 41.73
N MET A 433 4.61 3.94 40.82
CA MET A 433 4.92 3.66 39.41
C MET A 433 5.97 2.57 39.17
N TYR A 434 6.96 2.44 40.06
CA TYR A 434 8.00 1.43 39.95
C TYR A 434 7.47 0.00 39.96
N ILE A 435 6.26 -0.24 40.50
CA ILE A 435 5.63 -1.56 40.50
C ILE A 435 5.51 -2.12 39.08
N LEU A 436 5.38 -1.26 38.06
CA LEU A 436 5.30 -1.67 36.66
C LEU A 436 6.58 -2.30 36.13
N LEU A 437 7.71 -2.10 36.82
CA LEU A 437 9.00 -2.68 36.44
C LEU A 437 9.14 -4.15 36.89
N TYR A 438 8.23 -4.65 37.71
CA TYR A 438 8.34 -5.98 38.31
C TYR A 438 7.38 -6.97 37.63
N PRO A 439 7.77 -8.26 37.52
CA PRO A 439 6.89 -9.31 37.01
C PRO A 439 5.63 -9.49 37.87
N LYS A 440 4.49 -9.74 37.22
CA LYS A 440 3.19 -10.01 37.86
C LYS A 440 3.25 -11.07 38.96
N SER A 441 4.02 -12.14 38.74
CA SER A 441 4.16 -13.25 39.69
C SER A 441 4.75 -12.79 41.02
N LYS A 442 5.80 -11.97 40.98
CA LYS A 442 6.43 -11.41 42.18
C LYS A 442 5.53 -10.44 42.92
N ILE A 443 4.78 -9.63 42.17
CA ILE A 443 3.83 -8.69 42.75
C ILE A 443 2.74 -9.47 43.50
N ASP A 444 2.21 -10.54 42.91
CA ASP A 444 1.19 -11.38 43.54
C ASP A 444 1.73 -12.10 44.80
N GLU A 445 2.95 -12.63 44.74
CA GLU A 445 3.61 -13.26 45.89
C GLU A 445 3.88 -12.27 47.02
N ALA A 446 4.38 -11.07 46.70
CA ALA A 446 4.62 -10.02 47.67
C ALA A 446 3.32 -9.57 48.34
N ILE A 447 2.25 -9.37 47.57
CA ILE A 447 0.93 -9.00 48.11
C ILE A 447 0.37 -10.12 48.99
N LYS A 448 0.50 -11.39 48.59
CA LYS A 448 0.07 -12.54 49.43
C LYS A 448 0.84 -12.61 50.74
N THR A 449 2.16 -12.42 50.68
CA THR A 449 3.01 -12.40 51.87
C THR A 449 2.59 -11.31 52.84
N ILE A 450 2.26 -10.13 52.31
CA ILE A 450 1.73 -9.01 53.09
C ILE A 450 0.39 -9.39 53.73
N LEU A 451 -0.57 -9.92 52.96
CA LEU A 451 -1.90 -10.25 53.48
C LEU A 451 -1.94 -11.41 54.49
N LEU A 452 -0.91 -12.27 54.50
CA LEU A 452 -0.80 -13.43 55.39
C LEU A 452 0.04 -13.14 56.64
N ASP A 453 0.62 -11.95 56.76
CA ASP A 453 1.44 -11.58 57.91
C ASP A 453 0.51 -11.33 59.13
N PRO A 454 0.62 -12.13 60.20
CA PRO A 454 -0.28 -12.05 61.35
C PRO A 454 0.00 -10.82 62.23
N ASP A 455 1.14 -10.16 62.07
CA ASP A 455 1.59 -9.07 62.94
C ASP A 455 1.21 -7.67 62.43
N ALA A 456 0.53 -7.57 61.29
CA ALA A 456 0.18 -6.28 60.70
C ALA A 456 -1.30 -6.14 60.34
N ASP A 457 -1.86 -4.99 60.68
CA ASP A 457 -3.27 -4.67 60.47
C ASP A 457 -3.45 -4.09 59.06
N PHE A 458 -3.54 -4.98 58.07
CA PHE A 458 -3.56 -4.62 56.65
C PHE A 458 -4.91 -4.10 56.14
N TYR A 459 -5.96 -4.19 56.94
CA TYR A 459 -7.31 -3.77 56.55
C TYR A 459 -7.43 -2.25 56.36
N ASP A 460 -6.57 -1.46 57.01
CA ASP A 460 -6.58 0.01 56.95
C ASP A 460 -5.68 0.60 55.85
N LEU A 461 -4.98 -0.23 55.08
CA LEU A 461 -4.05 0.27 54.08
C LEU A 461 -4.76 0.76 52.82
N THR A 462 -4.41 1.97 52.40
CA THR A 462 -4.78 2.48 51.07
C THR A 462 -4.09 1.66 49.97
N GLN A 463 -4.73 1.58 48.80
CA GLN A 463 -4.17 0.86 47.64
C GLN A 463 -2.72 1.23 47.31
N LYS A 464 -2.34 2.52 47.42
CA LYS A 464 -0.95 2.98 47.19
C LYS A 464 0.03 2.41 48.23
N GLN A 465 -0.40 2.25 49.48
CA GLN A 465 0.44 1.73 50.56
C GLN A 465 0.69 0.25 50.34
N VAL A 466 -0.35 -0.51 49.95
CA VAL A 466 -0.19 -1.93 49.59
C VAL A 466 0.82 -2.11 48.46
N LEU A 467 0.73 -1.32 47.38
CA LEU A 467 1.69 -1.41 46.27
C LEU A 467 3.12 -1.03 46.67
N ASN A 468 3.29 0.01 47.50
CA ASN A 468 4.61 0.41 47.98
C ASN A 468 5.22 -0.59 48.98
N LEU A 469 4.40 -1.24 49.80
CA LEU A 469 4.85 -2.34 50.65
C LEU A 469 5.25 -3.55 49.80
N ALA A 470 4.49 -3.88 48.75
CA ALA A 470 4.87 -4.94 47.82
C ALA A 470 6.24 -4.64 47.18
N LEU A 471 6.47 -3.40 46.74
CA LEU A 471 7.79 -2.94 46.28
C LEU A 471 8.88 -3.13 47.34
N TYR A 472 8.62 -2.72 48.59
CA TYR A 472 9.55 -2.91 49.70
C TYR A 472 9.91 -4.38 49.92
N HIS A 473 8.92 -5.27 49.95
CA HIS A 473 9.15 -6.71 50.15
C HIS A 473 9.93 -7.34 48.99
N MET A 474 9.72 -6.88 47.76
CA MET A 474 10.50 -7.33 46.60
C MET A 474 11.94 -6.83 46.65
N GLU A 475 12.17 -5.56 47.03
CA GLU A 475 13.50 -4.94 46.98
C GLU A 475 14.35 -5.10 48.24
N LYS A 476 13.75 -5.42 49.41
CA LYS A 476 14.51 -5.54 50.67
C LYS A 476 15.62 -6.59 50.62
N LYS A 477 15.39 -7.69 49.88
CA LYS A 477 16.38 -8.76 49.65
C LYS A 477 17.50 -8.34 48.69
N HIS A 478 17.32 -7.24 47.98
CA HIS A 478 18.24 -6.71 46.97
C HIS A 478 18.80 -5.34 47.37
N HIS A 479 18.69 -4.95 48.64
CA HIS A 479 19.19 -3.68 49.18
C HIS A 479 18.75 -2.45 48.38
N PHE A 480 17.56 -2.46 47.78
CA PHE A 480 17.00 -1.36 47.00
C PHE A 480 17.86 -0.93 45.80
N THR A 481 18.64 -1.86 45.25
CA THR A 481 19.47 -1.62 44.06
C THR A 481 18.65 -1.57 42.77
N GLY A 482 17.39 -2.02 42.79
CA GLY A 482 16.55 -2.21 41.61
C GLY A 482 16.76 -3.56 40.93
N ASN A 483 17.66 -4.40 41.46
CA ASN A 483 17.95 -5.73 40.94
C ASN A 483 16.80 -6.74 41.14
N GLY A 484 15.82 -6.42 41.99
CA GLY A 484 14.64 -7.24 42.21
C GLY A 484 13.76 -7.38 40.97
N ILE A 485 13.99 -6.59 39.93
CA ILE A 485 13.39 -6.77 38.60
C ILE A 485 13.75 -8.16 38.00
N TRP A 486 15.02 -8.59 38.09
CA TRP A 486 15.54 -9.72 37.32
C TRP A 486 15.71 -11.03 38.09
N ALA A 487 15.62 -11.02 39.42
CA ALA A 487 15.82 -12.23 40.21
C ALA A 487 14.66 -13.22 40.02
N THR A 488 14.59 -13.93 38.89
CA THR A 488 13.99 -15.27 38.91
C THR A 488 14.74 -16.04 39.98
N THR A 489 14.01 -16.67 40.91
CA THR A 489 14.57 -17.64 41.84
C THR A 489 15.56 -18.50 41.03
N PRO A 490 16.85 -18.54 41.39
CA PRO A 490 17.74 -19.54 40.80
C PRO A 490 17.08 -20.90 41.04
N PRO A 491 17.14 -21.85 40.09
CA PRO A 491 17.03 -23.24 40.51
C PRO A 491 18.07 -23.44 41.61
N GLU A 492 17.62 -23.93 42.77
CA GLU A 492 18.52 -24.40 43.81
C GLU A 492 19.54 -25.35 43.17
N ASP A 493 20.79 -25.23 43.61
CA ASP A 493 21.96 -26.01 43.24
C ASP A 493 22.70 -25.62 41.95
N ILE A 494 23.58 -24.63 42.07
CA ILE A 494 24.98 -24.81 41.64
C ILE A 494 25.88 -24.27 42.76
N VAL A 495 26.29 -25.17 43.64
CA VAL A 495 27.48 -24.99 44.46
C VAL A 495 28.67 -25.01 43.49
N LEU A 496 29.35 -23.87 43.37
CA LEU A 496 30.66 -23.80 42.72
C LEU A 496 31.71 -24.13 43.79
N GLU A 497 32.33 -25.30 43.66
CA GLU A 497 33.75 -25.49 44.01
C GLU A 497 34.63 -24.90 42.91
#